data_AF-A0A239QYB6-F1
#
_entry.id   AF-A0A239QYB6-F1
#
_cell.length_a   1.000
_cell.length_b   1.000
_cell.length_c   1.000
_cell.angle_alpha   90.00
_cell.angle_beta   90.00
_cell.angle_gamma   90.00
#
_symmetry.space_group_name_H-M   'P 1'
#
loop_
_entity.id
_entity.type
_entity.pdbx_description
1 polymer ?
#
loop_
_entity_poly.entity_id
_entity_poly.type
_entity_poly.pdbx_seq_one_letter_code
_entity_poly.pdbx_strand_id
1 'polypeptide(L)'
;MKLKTKRTVIFGGISAGLLIWYFIFSSIFPMPRGERVNPKYGTYFKNIRGVYYISVDNCLSLINHGHFGYLENVDTKSFHVLSDDWAKDKTHIWYEDYIVKEADVSSFVLAKSGLPKDKYHVFVPYGHGNMMRPTNCGIDVETAEYFIKESHGWPDCSWMRDKDNVYLDEVRVDVDRESFGRFHNTYWWVDKNWIYSEIWDPKLERKTLKKVDSLQAPLDTLPSTGSHYLRNGRNVIYCSKVIVKGLDISRFEEVGFDKCMVNDMLFVEGKKQ
;
A
#
# COMPACT_ATOMS: atom_id res chain seq x y z
N MET A 1 -17.53 85.92 8.36
CA MET A 1 -17.27 85.06 9.53
C MET A 1 -17.33 83.60 9.07
N LYS A 2 -16.17 82.95 8.85
CA LYS A 2 -16.08 81.59 8.28
C LYS A 2 -16.24 80.54 9.39
N LEU A 3 -17.24 79.67 9.28
CA LEU A 3 -17.40 78.48 10.13
C LEU A 3 -16.28 77.48 9.84
N LYS A 4 -15.41 77.22 10.82
CA LYS A 4 -14.42 76.13 10.80
C LYS A 4 -15.07 74.87 11.36
N THR A 5 -15.35 73.90 10.50
CA THR A 5 -15.74 72.54 10.88
C THR A 5 -14.53 71.83 11.50
N LYS A 6 -14.59 71.47 12.79
CA LYS A 6 -13.61 70.56 13.41
C LYS A 6 -13.86 69.15 12.88
N ARG A 7 -12.90 68.58 12.15
CA ARG A 7 -12.84 67.14 11.86
C ARG A 7 -12.27 66.44 13.09
N THR A 8 -13.11 65.66 13.78
CA THR A 8 -12.66 64.72 14.81
C THR A 8 -12.05 63.51 14.09
N VAL A 9 -10.75 63.28 14.26
CA VAL A 9 -10.10 62.04 13.84
C VAL A 9 -10.43 60.98 14.88
N ILE A 10 -11.30 60.03 14.54
CA ILE A 10 -11.55 58.85 15.36
C ILE A 10 -10.46 57.83 15.01
N PHE A 11 -9.48 57.66 15.91
CA PHE A 11 -8.62 56.47 15.87
C PHE A 11 -9.51 55.26 16.15
N GLY A 12 -9.82 54.50 15.11
CA GLY A 12 -10.47 53.20 15.24
C GLY A 12 -9.53 52.25 15.95
N GLY A 13 -9.63 52.17 17.28
CA GLY A 13 -9.02 51.10 18.05
C GLY A 13 -9.60 49.77 17.58
N ILE A 14 -8.75 48.86 17.11
CA ILE A 14 -9.12 47.47 16.92
C ILE A 14 -9.63 46.99 18.28
N SER A 15 -10.92 46.69 18.37
CA SER A 15 -11.53 46.29 19.63
C SER A 15 -10.82 45.03 20.13
N ALA A 16 -10.51 44.99 21.43
CA ALA A 16 -9.94 43.81 22.07
C ALA A 16 -10.78 42.54 21.78
N GLY A 17 -12.08 42.71 21.48
CA GLY A 17 -12.96 41.67 20.98
C GLY A 17 -12.55 41.03 19.65
N LEU A 18 -12.02 41.77 18.67
CA LEU A 18 -11.51 41.21 17.40
C LEU A 18 -10.21 40.41 17.60
N LEU A 19 -9.34 40.85 18.50
CA LEU A 19 -8.15 40.11 18.90
C LEU A 19 -8.54 38.83 19.65
N ILE A 20 -9.48 38.90 20.59
CA ILE A 20 -9.99 37.74 21.32
C ILE A 20 -10.71 36.77 20.37
N TRP A 21 -11.46 37.25 19.37
CA TRP A 21 -12.09 36.40 18.37
C TRP A 21 -11.06 35.74 17.44
N TYR A 22 -10.00 36.46 17.04
CA TYR A 22 -8.86 35.89 16.31
C TYR A 22 -8.10 34.87 17.16
N PHE A 23 -7.92 35.10 18.46
CA PHE A 23 -7.30 34.13 19.38
C PHE A 23 -8.19 32.91 19.60
N ILE A 24 -9.52 33.07 19.72
CA ILE A 24 -10.48 31.97 19.89
C ILE A 24 -10.63 31.16 18.58
N PHE A 25 -10.68 31.79 17.40
CA PHE A 25 -10.75 31.06 16.12
C PHE A 25 -9.39 30.50 15.66
N SER A 26 -8.27 31.15 15.99
CA SER A 26 -6.93 30.56 15.77
C SER A 26 -6.66 29.36 16.70
N SER A 27 -7.35 29.27 17.83
CA SER A 27 -7.25 28.12 18.74
C SER A 27 -8.22 26.98 18.39
N ILE A 28 -9.09 27.13 17.38
CA ILE A 28 -9.93 26.06 16.81
C ILE A 28 -9.26 25.42 15.56
N PHE A 29 -7.92 25.49 15.47
CA PHE A 29 -7.00 25.05 14.39
C PHE A 29 -6.76 26.09 13.28
N PRO A 30 -5.55 26.69 13.30
CA PRO A 30 -4.52 26.15 12.45
C PRO A 30 -3.25 25.96 13.27
N MET A 31 -2.84 24.70 13.50
CA MET A 31 -1.41 24.49 13.66
C MET A 31 -0.77 25.12 12.41
N PRO A 32 0.14 26.10 12.52
CA PRO A 32 0.89 26.52 11.36
C PRO A 32 1.51 25.25 10.82
N ARG A 33 1.05 24.86 9.62
CA ARG A 33 1.47 23.62 8.94
C ARG A 33 3.00 23.53 8.84
N GLY A 34 3.66 24.67 9.04
CA GLY A 34 5.09 24.77 8.98
C GLY A 34 5.53 24.59 7.55
N GLU A 35 6.80 24.26 7.40
CA GLU A 35 7.41 24.04 6.10
C GLU A 35 7.59 22.54 5.88
N ARG A 36 7.42 22.11 4.63
CA ARG A 36 7.80 20.75 4.23
C ARG A 36 9.28 20.59 4.54
N VAL A 37 9.64 19.51 5.23
CA VAL A 37 11.05 19.19 5.51
C VAL A 37 11.81 18.98 4.20
N ASN A 38 11.18 18.30 3.25
CA ASN A 38 11.70 18.10 1.92
C ASN A 38 10.56 18.35 0.89
N PRO A 39 10.71 19.31 -0.04
CA PRO A 39 9.65 19.66 -0.99
C PRO A 39 9.31 18.55 -1.98
N LYS A 40 10.17 17.52 -2.12
CA LYS A 40 9.88 16.33 -2.92
C LYS A 40 8.73 15.48 -2.36
N TYR A 41 8.52 15.54 -1.05
CA TYR A 41 7.62 14.63 -0.33
C TYR A 41 6.41 15.34 0.30
N GLY A 42 5.33 14.57 0.42
CA GLY A 42 3.97 14.97 0.77
C GLY A 42 3.71 15.20 2.26
N THR A 43 4.54 14.63 3.13
CA THR A 43 4.04 14.11 4.42
C THR A 43 4.79 14.59 5.66
N TYR A 44 6.07 14.97 5.55
CA TYR A 44 6.87 15.43 6.69
C TYR A 44 7.00 16.95 6.72
N PHE A 45 6.62 17.54 7.85
CA PHE A 45 6.63 18.99 8.07
C PHE A 45 7.35 19.35 9.36
N LYS A 46 7.86 20.58 9.41
CA LYS A 46 8.52 21.15 10.59
C LYS A 46 7.87 22.48 10.96
N ASN A 47 7.53 22.62 12.25
CA ASN A 47 7.10 23.89 12.83
C ASN A 47 7.82 24.13 14.16
N ILE A 48 7.37 25.12 14.93
CA ILE A 48 7.97 25.49 16.23
C ILE A 48 7.92 24.37 17.29
N ARG A 49 7.04 23.37 17.14
CA ARG A 49 6.88 22.25 18.08
C ARG A 49 7.75 21.06 17.73
N GLY A 50 8.25 20.97 16.50
CA GLY A 50 9.10 19.87 16.06
C GLY A 50 8.80 19.42 14.63
N VAL A 51 9.25 18.21 14.32
CA VAL A 51 8.94 17.52 13.06
C VAL A 51 7.75 16.60 13.30
N TYR A 52 6.85 16.52 12.33
CA TYR A 52 5.69 15.65 12.39
C TYR A 52 5.39 15.03 11.03
N TYR A 53 4.68 13.92 11.05
CA TYR A 53 4.11 13.25 9.88
C TYR A 53 2.63 13.59 9.74
N ILE A 54 2.16 13.70 8.50
CA ILE A 54 0.75 13.86 8.15
C ILE A 54 0.44 13.06 6.89
N SER A 55 -0.52 12.12 6.94
CA SER A 55 -0.83 11.24 5.81
C SER A 55 -1.70 11.87 4.71
N VAL A 56 -2.20 13.09 4.95
CA VAL A 56 -3.13 13.77 4.05
C VAL A 56 -2.74 15.22 3.81
N ASP A 57 -3.03 15.69 2.61
CA ASP A 57 -2.74 17.07 2.23
C ASP A 57 -3.72 18.09 2.81
N ASN A 58 -4.90 17.69 3.29
CA ASN A 58 -5.90 18.62 3.82
C ASN A 58 -6.26 18.28 5.28
N CYS A 59 -6.36 19.29 6.14
CA CYS A 59 -6.73 19.13 7.54
C CYS A 59 -8.14 18.55 7.73
N LEU A 60 -9.08 18.81 6.82
CA LEU A 60 -10.41 18.19 6.89
C LEU A 60 -10.37 16.68 6.64
N SER A 61 -9.41 16.21 5.83
CA SER A 61 -9.22 14.78 5.59
C SER A 61 -8.69 14.04 6.82
N LEU A 62 -7.97 14.74 7.71
CA LEU A 62 -7.51 14.17 8.98
C LEU A 62 -8.66 13.70 9.86
N ILE A 63 -9.78 14.44 9.87
CA ILE A 63 -10.93 14.13 10.74
C ILE A 63 -11.56 12.79 10.38
N ASN A 64 -11.53 12.42 9.10
CA ASN A 64 -12.27 11.26 8.60
C ASN A 64 -11.40 10.02 8.38
N HIS A 65 -10.17 10.18 7.91
CA HIS A 65 -9.33 9.04 7.49
C HIS A 65 -7.82 9.36 7.43
N GLY A 66 -7.38 10.46 8.04
CA GLY A 66 -5.96 10.82 8.03
C GLY A 66 -5.27 10.49 9.35
N HIS A 67 -3.95 10.47 9.30
CA HIS A 67 -3.07 10.17 10.41
C HIS A 67 -2.08 11.32 10.59
N PHE A 68 -1.81 11.66 11.85
CA PHE A 68 -0.93 12.75 12.22
C PHE A 68 -0.25 12.44 13.55
N GLY A 69 1.05 12.66 13.60
CA GLY A 69 1.80 12.57 14.85
C GLY A 69 3.15 13.27 14.79
N TYR A 70 3.56 13.81 15.94
CA TYR A 70 4.88 14.40 16.12
C TYR A 70 5.92 13.31 16.37
N LEU A 71 7.09 13.46 15.75
CA LEU A 71 8.20 12.54 15.94
C LEU A 71 8.89 12.85 17.27
N GLU A 72 8.97 11.85 18.15
CA GLU A 72 9.58 11.98 19.47
C GLU A 72 11.11 12.03 19.42
N ASN A 73 11.73 12.99 20.12
CA ASN A 73 13.20 13.08 20.25
C ASN A 73 13.97 13.11 18.91
N VAL A 74 13.33 13.62 17.85
CA VAL A 74 13.92 13.71 16.50
C VAL A 74 15.19 14.57 16.50
N ASP A 75 16.27 14.06 15.92
CA ASP A 75 17.45 14.90 15.64
C ASP A 75 17.20 15.70 14.36
N THR A 76 16.63 16.90 14.54
CA THR A 76 16.25 17.77 13.40
C THR A 76 17.40 18.21 12.51
N LYS A 77 18.67 18.05 12.92
CA LYS A 77 19.85 18.43 12.11
C LYS A 77 20.23 17.33 11.12
N SER A 78 20.01 16.07 11.51
CA SER A 78 20.32 14.89 10.69
C SER A 78 19.08 14.26 10.04
N PHE A 79 17.89 14.77 10.36
CA PHE A 79 16.63 14.27 9.82
C PHE A 79 16.54 14.43 8.29
N HIS A 80 16.24 13.32 7.62
CA HIS A 80 16.11 13.23 6.17
C HIS A 80 14.95 12.31 5.79
N VAL A 81 14.15 12.78 4.83
CA VAL A 81 12.99 12.04 4.30
C VAL A 81 13.45 11.11 3.16
N LEU A 82 13.13 9.82 3.27
CA LEU A 82 13.49 8.76 2.32
C LEU A 82 12.37 8.54 1.28
N SER A 83 11.12 8.51 1.75
CA SER A 83 9.90 8.45 0.94
C SER A 83 8.75 9.14 1.69
N ASP A 84 7.56 9.17 1.11
CA ASP A 84 6.39 9.76 1.78
C ASP A 84 6.12 9.11 3.14
N ASP A 85 6.40 7.83 3.32
CA ASP A 85 6.14 7.14 4.60
C ASP A 85 7.40 6.81 5.39
N TRP A 86 8.58 7.17 4.91
CA TRP A 86 9.84 6.81 5.57
C TRP A 86 10.77 8.00 5.74
N ALA A 87 11.37 8.12 6.92
CA ALA A 87 12.42 9.06 7.21
C ALA A 87 13.48 8.46 8.14
N LYS A 88 14.62 9.12 8.26
CA LYS A 88 15.65 8.75 9.23
C LYS A 88 16.34 9.97 9.80
N ASP A 89 16.87 9.84 11.00
CA ASP A 89 17.86 10.74 11.56
C ASP A 89 19.10 9.93 12.01
N LYS A 90 20.04 10.54 12.73
CA LYS A 90 21.26 9.86 13.19
C LYS A 90 21.00 8.71 14.19
N THR A 91 19.83 8.67 14.80
CA THR A 91 19.47 7.80 15.93
C THR A 91 18.25 6.93 15.68
N HIS A 92 17.37 7.29 14.74
CA HIS A 92 16.10 6.60 14.51
C HIS A 92 15.81 6.43 13.02
N ILE A 93 15.13 5.33 12.72
CA ILE A 93 14.35 5.16 11.50
C ILE A 93 12.89 5.37 11.84
N TRP A 94 12.21 6.13 10.99
CA TRP A 94 10.82 6.52 11.13
C TRP A 94 10.02 5.89 10.00
N TYR A 95 8.97 5.17 10.35
CA TYR A 95 7.87 4.85 9.44
C TYR A 95 6.67 5.67 9.89
N GLU A 96 6.22 6.58 9.04
CA GLU A 96 5.27 7.64 9.40
C GLU A 96 5.81 8.44 10.61
N ASP A 97 5.10 8.48 11.73
CA ASP A 97 5.51 9.04 13.03
C ASP A 97 6.01 7.98 14.04
N TYR A 98 6.09 6.70 13.65
CA TYR A 98 6.54 5.62 14.53
C TYR A 98 8.03 5.30 14.34
N ILE A 99 8.71 5.05 15.46
CA ILE A 99 10.10 4.56 15.47
C ILE A 99 10.13 3.07 15.13
N VAL A 100 10.96 2.70 14.15
CA VAL A 100 11.28 1.30 13.84
C VAL A 100 12.41 0.82 14.74
N LYS A 101 12.04 0.29 15.92
CA LYS A 101 12.96 0.05 17.05
C LYS A 101 14.13 -0.89 16.76
N GLU A 102 13.91 -1.91 15.91
CA GLU A 102 14.91 -2.95 15.63
C GLU A 102 15.78 -2.62 14.41
N ALA A 103 15.60 -1.44 13.80
CA ALA A 103 16.36 -1.04 12.62
C ALA A 103 17.79 -0.61 12.95
N ASP A 104 18.75 -1.17 12.22
CA ASP A 104 20.11 -0.65 12.18
C ASP A 104 20.14 0.64 11.34
N VAL A 105 20.12 1.78 12.03
CA VAL A 105 20.06 3.12 11.42
C VAL A 105 21.18 3.33 10.40
N SER A 106 22.37 2.77 10.66
CA SER A 106 23.55 2.99 9.83
C SER A 106 23.44 2.36 8.44
N SER A 107 22.80 1.19 8.34
CA SER A 107 22.66 0.41 7.11
C SER A 107 21.25 0.42 6.51
N PHE A 108 20.26 1.00 7.22
CA PHE A 108 18.89 1.09 6.73
C PHE A 108 18.77 1.85 5.41
N VAL A 109 18.09 1.23 4.45
CA VAL A 109 17.79 1.72 3.11
C VAL A 109 16.39 1.30 2.65
N LEU A 110 15.83 2.04 1.70
CA LEU A 110 14.72 1.56 0.87
C LEU A 110 15.31 0.97 -0.41
N ALA A 111 15.07 -0.30 -0.67
CA ALA A 111 15.45 -0.93 -1.93
C ALA A 111 14.78 -0.21 -3.12
N LYS A 112 15.29 -0.40 -4.34
CA LYS A 112 14.68 0.18 -5.55
C LYS A 112 13.20 -0.22 -5.72
N SER A 113 12.81 -1.38 -5.20
CA SER A 113 11.43 -1.86 -5.18
C SER A 113 10.54 -1.18 -4.14
N GLY A 114 11.10 -0.35 -3.26
CA GLY A 114 10.42 0.21 -2.09
C GLY A 114 10.49 -0.66 -0.84
N LEU A 115 11.19 -1.80 -0.87
CA LEU A 115 11.31 -2.70 0.28
C LEU A 115 12.21 -2.07 1.37
N PRO A 116 11.72 -1.84 2.60
CA PRO A 116 12.54 -1.34 3.69
C PRO A 116 13.42 -2.45 4.27
N LYS A 117 14.72 -2.22 4.31
CA LYS A 117 15.69 -3.19 4.84
C LYS A 117 16.93 -2.52 5.42
N ASP A 118 17.60 -3.22 6.31
CA ASP A 118 18.94 -2.90 6.78
C ASP A 118 19.89 -4.07 6.50
N LYS A 119 21.08 -4.08 7.10
CA LYS A 119 22.06 -5.17 6.91
C LYS A 119 21.57 -6.54 7.43
N TYR A 120 20.64 -6.57 8.38
CA TYR A 120 20.24 -7.76 9.12
C TYR A 120 18.78 -8.15 8.88
N HIS A 121 17.92 -7.20 8.52
CA HIS A 121 16.48 -7.38 8.50
C HIS A 121 15.83 -6.78 7.26
N VAL A 122 14.77 -7.45 6.81
CA VAL A 122 13.70 -6.84 6.01
C VAL A 122 12.56 -6.48 6.95
N PHE A 123 11.95 -5.31 6.77
CA PHE A 123 10.87 -4.85 7.63
C PHE A 123 9.49 -5.05 6.99
N VAL A 124 8.54 -5.55 7.77
CA VAL A 124 7.15 -5.79 7.36
C VAL A 124 6.16 -5.08 8.28
N PRO A 125 4.99 -4.67 7.77
CA PRO A 125 3.96 -4.03 8.56
C PRO A 125 3.35 -4.99 9.60
N TYR A 126 2.98 -4.45 10.77
CA TYR A 126 2.21 -5.14 11.82
C TYR A 126 1.31 -4.15 12.57
N GLY A 127 0.51 -4.66 13.51
CA GLY A 127 -0.22 -3.81 14.46
C GLY A 127 -1.22 -2.84 13.82
N HIS A 128 -1.97 -3.31 12.80
CA HIS A 128 -2.84 -2.52 11.90
C HIS A 128 -2.12 -1.78 10.75
N GLY A 129 -0.83 -2.01 10.55
CA GLY A 129 -0.10 -1.61 9.33
C GLY A 129 0.66 -0.29 9.44
N ASN A 130 0.57 0.39 10.57
CA ASN A 130 1.30 1.62 10.90
C ASN A 130 2.60 1.36 11.68
N MET A 131 2.88 0.11 12.06
CA MET A 131 4.11 -0.26 12.76
C MET A 131 4.93 -1.23 11.91
N MET A 132 6.25 -1.15 12.01
CA MET A 132 7.18 -1.99 11.25
C MET A 132 8.05 -2.85 12.17
N ARG A 133 8.17 -4.13 11.84
CA ARG A 133 9.03 -5.08 12.56
C ARG A 133 9.90 -5.86 11.57
N PRO A 134 11.02 -6.46 12.02
CA PRO A 134 11.70 -7.46 11.22
C PRO A 134 10.74 -8.58 10.80
N THR A 135 10.91 -9.03 9.56
CA THR A 135 10.26 -10.24 9.08
C THR A 135 10.72 -11.45 9.89
N ASN A 136 9.80 -12.39 10.09
CA ASN A 136 10.11 -13.68 10.69
C ASN A 136 10.38 -14.77 9.64
N CYS A 137 10.37 -14.41 8.34
CA CYS A 137 10.78 -15.32 7.29
C CYS A 137 12.30 -15.27 7.11
N GLY A 138 12.92 -16.43 6.84
CA GLY A 138 14.36 -16.56 6.59
C GLY A 138 14.78 -16.03 5.21
N ILE A 139 14.26 -14.87 4.80
CA ILE A 139 14.54 -14.24 3.52
C ILE A 139 15.99 -13.77 3.46
N ASP A 140 16.66 -13.97 2.33
CA ASP A 140 17.99 -13.41 2.10
C ASP A 140 17.89 -11.88 1.93
N VAL A 141 18.33 -11.15 2.96
CA VAL A 141 18.16 -9.70 3.08
C VAL A 141 18.85 -8.93 1.95
N GLU A 142 20.03 -9.39 1.54
CA GLU A 142 20.81 -8.73 0.49
C GLU A 142 20.04 -8.67 -0.83
N THR A 143 19.42 -9.78 -1.21
CA THR A 143 18.71 -9.93 -2.49
C THR A 143 17.19 -9.73 -2.38
N ALA A 144 16.67 -9.49 -1.17
CA ALA A 144 15.26 -9.24 -0.96
C ALA A 144 14.74 -8.02 -1.74
N GLU A 145 13.60 -8.20 -2.40
CA GLU A 145 12.85 -7.15 -3.09
C GLU A 145 11.34 -7.42 -3.10
N TYR A 146 10.56 -6.35 -3.27
CA TYR A 146 9.20 -6.44 -3.78
C TYR A 146 9.27 -6.62 -5.30
N PHE A 147 8.54 -7.59 -5.84
CA PHE A 147 8.57 -7.89 -7.28
C PHE A 147 7.22 -7.72 -7.96
N ILE A 148 6.14 -7.61 -7.19
CA ILE A 148 4.80 -7.33 -7.67
C ILE A 148 4.49 -5.85 -7.46
N LYS A 149 3.99 -5.21 -8.51
CA LYS A 149 3.46 -3.85 -8.47
C LYS A 149 1.99 -3.88 -8.82
N GLU A 150 1.19 -3.17 -8.03
CA GLU A 150 -0.21 -2.95 -8.30
C GLU A 150 -0.41 -1.99 -9.48
N SER A 151 -1.63 -1.95 -10.00
CA SER A 151 -2.02 -1.07 -11.12
C SER A 151 -1.74 0.42 -10.88
N HIS A 152 -1.78 0.85 -9.61
CA HIS A 152 -1.41 2.22 -9.18
C HIS A 152 0.10 2.43 -8.99
N GLY A 153 0.94 1.45 -9.32
CA GLY A 153 2.40 1.54 -9.31
C GLY A 153 3.08 1.27 -7.96
N TRP A 154 2.30 1.16 -6.89
CA TRP A 154 2.80 0.81 -5.56
C TRP A 154 3.10 -0.69 -5.46
N PRO A 155 4.13 -1.11 -4.71
CA PRO A 155 4.40 -2.52 -4.51
C PRO A 155 3.26 -3.19 -3.71
N ASP A 156 2.97 -4.44 -4.03
CA ASP A 156 2.17 -5.29 -3.15
C ASP A 156 3.08 -5.83 -2.04
N CYS A 157 2.95 -5.27 -0.85
CA CYS A 157 3.81 -5.61 0.29
C CYS A 157 3.59 -7.04 0.81
N SER A 158 2.53 -7.74 0.39
CA SER A 158 2.31 -9.15 0.73
C SER A 158 3.26 -10.09 -0.02
N TRP A 159 3.80 -9.64 -1.16
CA TRP A 159 4.67 -10.43 -2.03
C TRP A 159 6.11 -9.94 -2.01
N MET A 160 7.00 -10.76 -1.46
CA MET A 160 8.45 -10.52 -1.48
C MET A 160 9.18 -11.74 -2.03
N ARG A 161 10.38 -11.52 -2.55
CA ARG A 161 11.25 -12.60 -2.99
C ARG A 161 12.70 -12.29 -2.68
N ASP A 162 13.50 -13.33 -2.57
CA ASP A 162 14.95 -13.26 -2.56
C ASP A 162 15.53 -14.03 -3.75
N LYS A 163 16.85 -14.22 -3.79
CA LYS A 163 17.56 -14.95 -4.85
C LYS A 163 17.14 -16.40 -5.04
N ASP A 164 16.50 -17.04 -4.06
CA ASP A 164 16.16 -18.46 -4.07
C ASP A 164 14.64 -18.71 -4.02
N ASN A 165 13.87 -17.83 -3.39
CA ASN A 165 12.51 -18.10 -2.92
C ASN A 165 11.53 -16.95 -3.16
N VAL A 166 10.25 -17.30 -3.23
CA VAL A 166 9.11 -16.38 -3.21
C VAL A 166 8.34 -16.57 -1.91
N TYR A 167 7.84 -15.47 -1.34
CA TYR A 167 7.07 -15.44 -0.11
C TYR A 167 5.77 -14.65 -0.30
N LEU A 168 4.68 -15.17 0.29
CA LEU A 168 3.39 -14.52 0.46
C LEU A 168 3.13 -14.38 1.96
N ASP A 169 2.95 -13.15 2.45
CA ASP A 169 2.70 -12.86 3.88
C ASP A 169 3.71 -13.58 4.81
N GLU A 170 5.00 -13.43 4.50
CA GLU A 170 6.13 -14.06 5.20
C GLU A 170 6.16 -15.61 5.11
N VAL A 171 5.33 -16.23 4.26
CA VAL A 171 5.32 -17.68 4.05
C VAL A 171 5.97 -18.02 2.72
N ARG A 172 7.02 -18.86 2.76
CA ARG A 172 7.63 -19.41 1.55
C ARG A 172 6.60 -20.23 0.76
N VAL A 173 6.48 -19.97 -0.54
CA VAL A 173 5.60 -20.72 -1.45
C VAL A 173 6.40 -21.64 -2.37
N ASP A 174 5.80 -22.76 -2.74
CA ASP A 174 6.38 -23.77 -3.66
C ASP A 174 6.02 -23.43 -5.11
N VAL A 175 6.85 -22.59 -5.73
CA VAL A 175 6.70 -22.08 -7.11
C VAL A 175 8.05 -22.07 -7.82
N ASP A 176 8.05 -22.08 -9.15
CA ASP A 176 9.27 -21.79 -9.91
C ASP A 176 9.58 -20.28 -9.80
N ARG A 177 10.57 -19.94 -8.97
CA ARG A 177 10.95 -18.56 -8.66
C ARG A 177 11.08 -17.71 -9.93
N GLU A 178 11.86 -18.16 -10.91
CA GLU A 178 12.24 -17.33 -12.06
C GLU A 178 11.06 -16.93 -12.95
N SER A 179 10.07 -17.80 -13.06
CA SER A 179 8.90 -17.57 -13.93
C SER A 179 7.63 -17.19 -13.17
N PHE A 180 7.62 -17.27 -11.84
CA PHE A 180 6.44 -16.96 -11.05
C PHE A 180 6.06 -15.48 -11.16
N GLY A 181 4.80 -15.22 -11.48
CA GLY A 181 4.27 -13.87 -11.57
C GLY A 181 2.74 -13.83 -11.65
N ARG A 182 2.21 -12.63 -11.47
CA ARG A 182 0.78 -12.37 -11.62
C ARG A 182 0.39 -12.49 -13.09
N PHE A 183 -0.69 -13.24 -13.37
CA PHE A 183 -1.21 -13.37 -14.72
C PHE A 183 -2.12 -12.18 -15.04
N HIS A 184 -1.59 -11.22 -15.81
CA HIS A 184 -2.25 -9.94 -16.10
C HIS A 184 -2.71 -9.22 -14.81
N ASN A 185 -3.65 -8.29 -14.91
CA ASN A 185 -4.24 -7.61 -13.75
C ASN A 185 -5.40 -8.44 -13.16
N THR A 186 -5.18 -9.73 -12.90
CA THR A 186 -6.20 -10.68 -12.41
C THR A 186 -5.84 -11.26 -11.04
N TYR A 187 -6.68 -12.15 -10.51
CA TYR A 187 -6.43 -12.88 -9.25
C TYR A 187 -5.62 -14.18 -9.45
N TRP A 188 -5.12 -14.40 -10.66
CA TRP A 188 -4.38 -15.61 -11.03
C TRP A 188 -2.88 -15.38 -11.01
N TRP A 189 -2.16 -16.43 -10.66
CA TRP A 189 -0.72 -16.47 -10.65
C TRP A 189 -0.26 -17.66 -11.48
N VAL A 190 0.87 -17.51 -12.17
CA VAL A 190 1.43 -18.57 -12.99
C VAL A 190 2.92 -18.64 -12.80
N ASP A 191 3.46 -19.84 -12.94
CA ASP A 191 4.85 -20.06 -13.26
C ASP A 191 4.95 -20.89 -14.55
N LYS A 192 6.16 -21.29 -14.97
CA LYS A 192 6.37 -22.06 -16.21
C LYS A 192 5.65 -23.41 -16.26
N ASN A 193 5.19 -23.94 -15.13
CA ASN A 193 4.62 -25.28 -14.98
C ASN A 193 3.18 -25.27 -14.48
N TRP A 194 2.76 -24.28 -13.70
CA TRP A 194 1.54 -24.33 -12.90
C TRP A 194 0.77 -23.01 -12.86
N ILE A 195 -0.54 -23.15 -12.67
CA ILE A 195 -1.46 -22.07 -12.31
C ILE A 195 -1.74 -22.14 -10.82
N TYR A 196 -1.80 -20.97 -10.18
CA TYR A 196 -2.12 -20.80 -8.78
C TYR A 196 -3.21 -19.75 -8.58
N SER A 197 -3.91 -19.88 -7.45
CA SER A 197 -4.94 -18.96 -7.00
C SER A 197 -4.61 -18.49 -5.58
N GLU A 198 -4.72 -17.19 -5.34
CA GLU A 198 -4.65 -16.62 -4.00
C GLU A 198 -6.00 -16.76 -3.31
N ILE A 199 -6.01 -17.32 -2.10
CA ILE A 199 -7.22 -17.63 -1.35
C ILE A 199 -7.04 -17.20 0.10
N TRP A 200 -8.05 -16.53 0.66
CA TRP A 200 -8.12 -16.26 2.08
C TRP A 200 -8.37 -17.56 2.88
N ASP A 201 -7.47 -17.87 3.81
CA ASP A 201 -7.66 -18.95 4.78
C ASP A 201 -8.18 -18.35 6.11
N PRO A 202 -9.48 -18.52 6.44
CA PRO A 202 -10.05 -17.96 7.66
C PRO A 202 -9.52 -18.60 8.94
N LYS A 203 -8.91 -19.79 8.88
CA LYS A 203 -8.32 -20.44 10.06
C LYS A 203 -6.95 -19.86 10.40
N LEU A 204 -6.21 -19.46 9.37
CA LEU A 204 -4.90 -18.84 9.51
C LEU A 204 -4.96 -17.30 9.53
N GLU A 205 -6.14 -16.74 9.25
CA GLU A 205 -6.39 -15.30 9.11
C GLU A 205 -5.39 -14.61 8.16
N ARG A 206 -5.09 -15.27 7.04
CA ARG A 206 -4.14 -14.77 6.03
C ARG A 206 -4.44 -15.28 4.63
N LYS A 207 -3.82 -14.67 3.62
CA LYS A 207 -3.84 -15.19 2.25
C LYS A 207 -2.91 -16.39 2.12
N THR A 208 -3.28 -17.31 1.25
CA THR A 208 -2.50 -18.50 0.91
C THR A 208 -2.50 -18.70 -0.60
N LEU A 209 -1.42 -19.31 -1.11
CA LEU A 209 -1.31 -19.63 -2.52
C LEU A 209 -1.66 -21.11 -2.74
N LYS A 210 -2.71 -21.38 -3.50
CA LYS A 210 -3.12 -22.73 -3.86
C LYS A 210 -2.72 -23.06 -5.29
N LYS A 211 -1.93 -24.13 -5.47
CA LYS A 211 -1.64 -24.74 -6.77
C LYS A 211 -2.92 -25.38 -7.34
N VAL A 212 -3.30 -25.02 -8.57
CA VAL A 212 -4.62 -25.35 -9.14
C VAL A 212 -4.54 -26.39 -10.24
N ASP A 213 -3.73 -26.15 -11.28
CA ASP A 213 -3.63 -27.01 -12.46
C ASP A 213 -2.28 -26.83 -13.16
N SER A 214 -1.85 -27.82 -13.93
CA SER A 214 -0.66 -27.67 -14.79
C SER A 214 -0.95 -26.63 -15.88
N LEU A 215 0.00 -25.72 -16.10
CA LEU A 215 -0.12 -24.68 -17.11
C LEU A 215 -0.23 -25.29 -18.51
N GLN A 216 -1.23 -24.85 -19.26
CA GLN A 216 -1.54 -25.27 -20.63
C GLN A 216 -1.88 -24.05 -21.48
N ALA A 217 -1.77 -24.19 -22.80
CA ALA A 217 -2.13 -23.15 -23.76
C ALA A 217 -3.37 -23.55 -24.59
N PRO A 218 -4.22 -22.60 -25.02
CA PRO A 218 -4.15 -21.16 -24.68
C PRO A 218 -4.57 -20.88 -23.23
N LEU A 219 -4.07 -19.78 -22.68
CA LEU A 219 -4.43 -19.28 -21.36
C LEU A 219 -5.21 -17.98 -21.52
N ASP A 220 -6.52 -18.01 -21.27
CA ASP A 220 -7.42 -16.88 -21.53
C ASP A 220 -8.22 -16.52 -20.27
N THR A 221 -8.30 -15.23 -19.95
CA THR A 221 -9.21 -14.68 -18.93
C THR A 221 -10.34 -13.92 -19.58
N LEU A 222 -11.51 -13.91 -18.94
CA LEU A 222 -12.61 -13.07 -19.39
C LEU A 222 -12.37 -11.61 -18.95
N PRO A 223 -12.78 -10.62 -19.78
CA PRO A 223 -12.40 -9.22 -19.61
C PRO A 223 -13.12 -8.47 -18.48
N SER A 224 -14.15 -9.04 -17.85
CA SER A 224 -14.81 -8.32 -16.75
C SER A 224 -13.91 -8.25 -15.52
N THR A 225 -13.91 -7.07 -14.91
CA THR A 225 -13.31 -6.85 -13.61
C THR A 225 -14.00 -7.78 -12.60
N GLY A 226 -13.27 -8.78 -12.11
CA GLY A 226 -13.80 -9.75 -11.15
C GLY A 226 -14.09 -11.14 -11.71
N SER A 227 -13.89 -11.43 -13.01
CA SER A 227 -14.15 -12.78 -13.50
C SER A 227 -13.19 -13.80 -12.89
N HIS A 228 -13.74 -14.69 -12.09
CA HIS A 228 -13.01 -15.81 -11.50
C HIS A 228 -12.84 -16.98 -12.47
N TYR A 229 -13.12 -16.81 -13.77
CA TYR A 229 -12.95 -17.85 -14.79
C TYR A 229 -11.64 -17.68 -15.55
N LEU A 230 -10.96 -18.81 -15.78
CA LEU A 230 -9.73 -18.90 -16.55
C LEU A 230 -9.81 -20.14 -17.45
N ARG A 231 -9.61 -19.96 -18.75
CA ARG A 231 -9.36 -21.08 -19.66
C ARG A 231 -7.89 -21.44 -19.60
N ASN A 232 -7.61 -22.71 -19.39
CA ASN A 232 -6.28 -23.30 -19.37
C ASN A 232 -6.22 -24.47 -20.37
N GLY A 233 -5.94 -24.17 -21.63
CA GLY A 233 -6.00 -25.13 -22.73
C GLY A 233 -7.41 -25.69 -22.94
N ARG A 234 -7.56 -26.97 -22.60
CA ARG A 234 -8.83 -27.74 -22.64
C ARG A 234 -9.57 -27.77 -21.30
N ASN A 235 -9.04 -27.05 -20.31
CA ASN A 235 -9.63 -26.95 -18.98
C ASN A 235 -10.24 -25.57 -18.79
N VAL A 236 -11.29 -25.48 -17.98
CA VAL A 236 -11.81 -24.21 -17.46
C VAL A 236 -11.74 -24.28 -15.95
N ILE A 237 -11.23 -23.21 -15.36
CA ILE A 237 -11.00 -23.06 -13.93
C ILE A 237 -11.90 -21.94 -13.41
N TYR A 238 -12.55 -22.17 -12.27
CA TYR A 238 -13.26 -21.14 -11.50
C TYR A 238 -12.67 -21.03 -10.09
N CYS A 239 -12.24 -19.83 -9.70
CA CYS A 239 -11.55 -19.51 -8.44
C CYS A 239 -10.30 -20.37 -8.16
N SER A 240 -10.46 -21.59 -7.67
CA SER A 240 -9.35 -22.50 -7.36
C SER A 240 -9.67 -23.95 -7.67
N LYS A 241 -10.60 -24.16 -8.61
CA LYS A 241 -11.13 -25.47 -8.99
C LYS A 241 -11.23 -25.55 -10.51
N VAL A 242 -10.73 -26.65 -11.07
CA VAL A 242 -11.01 -27.03 -12.45
C VAL A 242 -12.47 -27.48 -12.53
N ILE A 243 -13.30 -26.74 -13.26
CA ILE A 243 -14.75 -27.00 -13.41
C ILE A 243 -15.08 -27.72 -14.72
N VAL A 244 -14.19 -27.62 -15.71
CA VAL A 244 -14.25 -28.37 -16.98
C VAL A 244 -12.86 -28.93 -17.24
N LYS A 245 -12.78 -30.21 -17.62
CA LYS A 245 -11.51 -30.90 -17.86
C LYS A 245 -11.50 -31.60 -19.22
N GLY A 246 -10.45 -31.37 -20.01
CA GLY A 246 -10.19 -32.07 -21.26
C GLY A 246 -11.24 -31.84 -22.37
N LEU A 247 -11.90 -30.69 -22.37
CA LEU A 247 -12.91 -30.33 -23.37
C LEU A 247 -12.30 -29.48 -24.49
N ASP A 248 -12.69 -29.74 -25.73
CA ASP A 248 -12.40 -28.82 -26.83
C ASP A 248 -13.30 -27.59 -26.73
N ILE A 249 -12.69 -26.47 -26.37
CA ILE A 249 -13.38 -25.21 -26.11
C ILE A 249 -13.37 -24.36 -27.39
N SER A 250 -14.53 -24.26 -28.04
CA SER A 250 -14.76 -23.39 -29.20
C SER A 250 -15.39 -22.05 -28.79
N ARG A 251 -16.06 -22.00 -27.63
CA ARG A 251 -16.65 -20.78 -27.08
C ARG A 251 -16.32 -20.69 -25.59
N PHE A 252 -15.78 -19.54 -25.18
CA PHE A 252 -15.49 -19.19 -23.80
C PHE A 252 -15.77 -17.71 -23.62
N GLU A 253 -16.92 -17.39 -23.05
CA GLU A 253 -17.37 -16.00 -22.91
C GLU A 253 -18.12 -15.78 -21.62
N GLU A 254 -18.16 -14.52 -21.21
CA GLU A 254 -18.99 -14.09 -20.09
C GLU A 254 -20.37 -13.71 -20.61
N VAL A 255 -21.41 -14.19 -19.90
CA VAL A 255 -22.81 -13.86 -20.21
C VAL A 255 -23.53 -13.18 -19.04
N GLY A 256 -22.76 -12.78 -18.02
CA GLY A 256 -23.22 -12.03 -16.86
C GLY A 256 -22.25 -12.20 -15.68
N PHE A 257 -22.52 -11.45 -14.61
CA PHE A 257 -21.73 -11.52 -13.37
C PHE A 257 -21.68 -12.96 -12.84
N ASP A 258 -20.48 -13.50 -12.68
CA ASP A 258 -20.20 -14.90 -12.30
C ASP A 258 -20.80 -15.98 -13.23
N LYS A 259 -21.23 -15.59 -14.44
CA LYS A 259 -21.81 -16.49 -15.44
C LYS A 259 -20.92 -16.63 -16.66
N CYS A 260 -20.51 -17.86 -16.95
CA CYS A 260 -19.66 -18.18 -18.08
C CYS A 260 -20.36 -19.19 -19.00
N MET A 261 -20.32 -18.95 -20.30
CA MET A 261 -20.63 -19.95 -21.31
C MET A 261 -19.33 -20.64 -21.76
N VAL A 262 -19.31 -21.96 -21.61
CA VAL A 262 -18.27 -22.82 -22.18
C VAL A 262 -18.94 -23.71 -23.21
N ASN A 263 -18.68 -23.47 -24.49
CA ASN A 263 -19.48 -24.03 -25.60
C ASN A 263 -20.97 -23.73 -25.37
N ASP A 264 -21.80 -24.76 -25.27
CA ASP A 264 -23.25 -24.66 -25.02
C ASP A 264 -23.62 -24.87 -23.54
N MET A 265 -22.64 -24.90 -22.63
CA MET A 265 -22.86 -25.11 -21.20
C MET A 265 -22.77 -23.79 -20.44
N LEU A 266 -23.83 -23.48 -19.69
CA LEU A 266 -23.84 -22.36 -18.76
C LEU A 266 -23.27 -22.78 -17.41
N PHE A 267 -22.30 -22.01 -16.92
CA PHE A 267 -21.77 -22.10 -15.57
C PHE A 267 -22.15 -20.85 -14.79
N VAL A 268 -22.65 -21.03 -13.58
CA VAL A 268 -22.94 -19.96 -12.60
C VAL A 268 -22.14 -20.27 -11.36
N GLU A 269 -21.25 -19.36 -10.96
CA GLU A 269 -20.33 -19.55 -9.83
C GLU A 269 -19.56 -20.89 -9.91
N GLY A 270 -19.12 -21.25 -11.12
CA GLY A 270 -18.41 -22.49 -11.41
C GLY A 270 -19.27 -23.76 -11.41
N LYS A 271 -20.59 -23.66 -11.22
CA LYS A 271 -21.50 -24.81 -11.27
C LYS A 271 -22.26 -24.84 -12.60
N LYS A 272 -22.17 -25.98 -13.29
CA LYS A 272 -22.95 -26.25 -14.50
C LYS A 272 -24.45 -26.23 -14.17
N GLN A 273 -25.23 -25.52 -14.98
CA GLN A 273 -26.70 -25.50 -14.92
C GLN A 273 -27.32 -26.57 -15.81
#